data_AF-A0A914QZR9-F1
#
_entry.id   AF-A0A914QZR9-F1
#
_cell.length_a   1.000
_cell.length_b   1.000
_cell.length_c   1.000
_cell.angle_alpha   90.00
_cell.angle_beta   90.00
_cell.angle_gamma   90.00
#
_symmetry.space_group_name_H-M   'P 1'
#
loop_
_entity.id
_entity.type
_entity.pdbx_description
1 polymer ?
#
loop_
_entity_poly.entity_id
_entity_poly.type
_entity_poly.pdbx_seq_one_letter_code
_entity_poly.pdbx_strand_id
1 'polypeptide(L)'
;MSSPSEEVISVAAVASSFLDVLDDSNEFTPESEELRTRKEKIASELNLYFQAPTIPRDASPAAYWKLHETIFPHLTALFKKYGTAPATNAEVERLFSLAGNIVTDLRKRLGVERLEKLLFLNANLPLLKI
;
A
#
# COMPACT_ATOMS: atom_id res chain seq x y z
N MET A 1 -3.65 27.83 29.82
CA MET A 1 -3.58 26.41 29.45
C MET A 1 -3.30 26.39 27.95
N SER A 2 -2.04 26.19 27.57
CA SER A 2 -1.59 26.24 26.17
C SER A 2 -1.65 24.83 25.59
N SER A 3 -2.38 24.65 24.50
CA SER A 3 -2.40 23.39 23.75
C SER A 3 -1.00 23.05 23.23
N PRO A 4 -0.64 21.75 23.13
CA PRO A 4 0.61 21.36 22.50
C PRO A 4 0.50 21.61 21.00
N SER A 5 1.43 22.40 20.47
CA SER A 5 1.66 22.54 19.05
C SER A 5 1.94 21.17 18.45
N GLU A 6 1.07 20.70 17.56
CA GLU A 6 1.36 19.58 16.69
C GLU A 6 2.63 19.93 15.90
N GLU A 7 3.75 19.28 16.21
CA GLU A 7 4.95 19.33 15.38
C GLU A 7 4.62 18.67 14.04
N VAL A 8 4.14 19.46 13.09
CA VAL A 8 3.97 19.03 11.71
C VAL A 8 5.37 18.81 11.16
N ILE A 9 5.82 17.56 11.14
CA ILE A 9 7.07 17.17 10.50
C ILE A 9 6.96 17.62 9.02
N SER A 10 7.78 18.59 8.65
CA SER A 10 7.80 19.11 7.28
C SER A 10 8.12 17.98 6.31
N VAL A 11 7.42 17.93 5.18
CA VAL A 11 7.69 16.98 4.08
C VAL A 11 9.17 17.00 3.68
N ALA A 12 9.80 18.18 3.75
CA ALA A 12 11.24 18.34 3.50
C ALA A 12 12.10 17.60 4.53
N ALA A 13 11.72 17.60 5.81
CA ALA A 13 12.47 16.91 6.87
C ALA A 13 12.35 15.38 6.74
N VAL A 14 11.17 14.88 6.37
CA VAL A 14 10.97 13.45 6.06
C VAL A 14 11.82 13.06 4.85
N ALA A 15 11.80 13.86 3.79
CA ALA A 15 12.61 13.62 2.60
C ALA A 15 14.11 13.55 2.92
N SER A 16 14.65 14.51 3.68
CA SER A 16 16.05 14.51 4.10
C SER A 16 16.43 13.26 4.89
N SER A 17 15.62 12.86 5.87
CA SER A 17 15.88 11.65 6.65
C SER A 17 15.85 10.39 5.79
N PHE A 18 14.99 10.31 4.77
CA PHE A 18 14.95 9.19 3.84
C PHE A 18 16.16 9.17 2.90
N LEU A 19 16.68 10.33 2.50
CA LEU A 19 17.88 10.43 1.65
C LEU A 19 19.15 10.05 2.42
N ASP A 20 19.30 10.46 3.68
CA ASP A 20 20.47 10.12 4.50
C ASP A 20 20.60 8.60 4.74
N VAL A 21 19.48 7.88 4.86
CA VAL A 21 19.46 6.41 4.97
C VAL A 21 20.01 5.71 3.72
N LEU A 22 20.00 6.37 2.55
CA LEU A 22 20.51 5.80 1.31
C LEU A 22 22.04 5.94 1.19
N ASP A 23 22.70 6.74 2.02
CA ASP A 23 24.11 7.12 1.90
C ASP A 23 25.09 6.28 2.75
N ASP A 24 24.63 5.18 3.38
CA ASP A 24 25.48 4.44 4.31
C ASP A 24 26.36 3.34 3.66
N SER A 25 27.67 3.48 3.90
CA SER A 25 28.82 2.57 3.69
C SER A 25 29.38 2.34 2.27
N ASN A 26 30.63 2.80 2.10
CA ASN A 26 31.49 2.74 0.92
C ASN A 26 32.40 1.50 0.96
N GLU A 27 31.99 0.39 0.35
CA GLU A 27 32.87 -0.71 -0.07
C GLU A 27 32.69 -0.97 -1.58
N PHE A 28 33.78 -0.78 -2.34
CA PHE A 28 33.76 -0.82 -3.80
C PHE A 28 33.74 -2.28 -4.32
N THR A 29 32.57 -2.70 -4.81
CA THR A 29 32.37 -3.96 -5.55
C THR A 29 31.63 -3.67 -6.87
N PRO A 30 31.72 -4.49 -7.93
CA PRO A 30 30.97 -4.26 -9.18
C PRO A 30 29.44 -4.24 -8.96
N GLU A 31 28.97 -5.00 -7.96
CA GLU A 31 27.57 -5.00 -7.50
C GLU A 31 27.17 -3.63 -6.89
N SER A 32 28.12 -2.92 -6.30
CA SER A 32 27.91 -1.60 -5.69
C SER A 32 27.56 -0.50 -6.71
N GLU A 33 28.03 -0.56 -7.95
CA GLU A 33 27.75 0.47 -8.97
C GLU A 33 26.32 0.40 -9.52
N GLU A 34 25.79 -0.81 -9.74
CA GLU A 34 24.39 -0.98 -10.15
C GLU A 34 23.43 -0.55 -9.04
N LEU A 35 23.76 -0.89 -7.78
CA LEU A 35 23.05 -0.45 -6.59
C LEU A 35 23.07 1.07 -6.47
N ARG A 36 24.22 1.71 -6.68
CA ARG A 36 24.38 3.17 -6.63
C ARG A 36 23.55 3.85 -7.71
N THR A 37 23.64 3.38 -8.96
CA THR A 37 22.82 3.87 -10.08
C THR A 37 21.32 3.73 -9.79
N ARG A 38 20.91 2.63 -9.14
CA ARG A 38 19.52 2.42 -8.73
C ARG A 38 19.10 3.39 -7.63
N LYS A 39 19.92 3.57 -6.59
CA LYS A 39 19.67 4.52 -5.50
C LYS A 39 19.53 5.95 -6.04
N GLU A 40 20.41 6.38 -6.94
CA GLU A 40 20.35 7.69 -7.59
C GLU A 40 19.05 7.89 -8.39
N LYS A 41 18.61 6.86 -9.13
CA LYS A 41 17.32 6.88 -9.84
C LYS A 41 16.14 7.00 -8.87
N ILE A 42 16.15 6.26 -7.76
CA ILE A 42 15.09 6.34 -6.75
C ILE A 42 15.10 7.71 -6.04
N ALA A 43 16.28 8.24 -5.73
CA ALA A 43 16.42 9.56 -5.09
C ALA A 43 15.90 10.69 -5.99
N SER A 44 16.19 10.63 -7.30
CA SER A 44 15.64 11.59 -8.26
C SER A 44 14.13 11.46 -8.42
N GLU A 45 13.61 10.23 -8.45
CA GLU A 45 12.16 9.94 -8.45
C GLU A 45 11.45 10.52 -7.21
N LEU A 46 12.03 10.33 -6.03
CA LEU A 46 11.52 10.87 -4.76
C LEU A 46 11.53 12.40 -4.76
N ASN A 47 12.62 13.03 -5.20
CA ASN A 47 12.71 14.48 -5.27
C ASN A 47 11.62 15.06 -6.20
N LEU A 48 11.40 14.42 -7.36
CA LEU A 48 10.34 14.81 -8.28
C LEU A 48 8.94 14.64 -7.65
N TYR A 49 8.71 13.54 -6.93
CA TYR A 49 7.45 13.30 -6.23
C TYR A 49 7.17 14.33 -5.12
N PHE A 50 8.18 14.70 -4.33
CA PHE A 50 8.01 15.69 -3.26
C PHE A 50 7.75 17.11 -3.79
N GLN A 51 8.16 17.41 -5.02
CA GLN A 51 7.87 18.67 -5.70
C GLN A 51 6.54 18.65 -6.47
N ALA A 52 5.93 17.47 -6.66
CA ALA A 52 4.68 17.35 -7.38
C ALA A 52 3.52 17.97 -6.58
N PRO A 53 2.53 18.57 -7.26
CA PRO A 53 1.36 19.10 -6.58
C PRO A 53 0.55 17.98 -5.92
N THR A 54 -0.06 18.29 -4.79
CA THR A 54 -0.95 17.35 -4.10
C THR A 54 -2.20 17.09 -4.93
N ILE A 55 -2.66 15.84 -4.94
CA ILE A 55 -3.92 15.48 -5.60
C ILE A 55 -5.12 16.05 -4.82
N PRO A 56 -6.24 16.37 -5.49
CA PRO A 56 -7.49 16.71 -4.83
C PRO A 56 -7.94 15.63 -3.84
N ARG A 57 -8.64 16.03 -2.76
CA ARG A 57 -9.05 15.12 -1.69
C ARG A 57 -10.07 14.05 -2.14
N ASP A 58 -10.84 14.36 -3.17
CA ASP A 58 -11.82 13.49 -3.81
C ASP A 58 -11.22 12.62 -4.93
N ALA A 59 -9.97 12.86 -5.32
CA ALA A 59 -9.29 12.07 -6.33
C ALA A 59 -8.88 10.69 -5.79
N SER A 60 -8.83 9.70 -6.68
CA SER A 60 -8.37 8.35 -6.32
C SER A 60 -6.85 8.27 -6.33
N PRO A 61 -6.18 7.91 -5.21
CA PRO A 61 -4.74 7.68 -5.19
C PRO A 61 -4.32 6.58 -6.17
N ALA A 62 -5.11 5.51 -6.30
CA ALA A 62 -4.83 4.42 -7.23
C ALA A 62 -4.85 4.88 -8.70
N ALA A 63 -5.73 5.81 -9.05
CA ALA A 63 -5.76 6.39 -10.39
C ALA A 63 -4.53 7.27 -10.65
N TYR A 64 -4.09 8.05 -9.66
CA TYR A 64 -2.86 8.85 -9.75
C TYR A 64 -1.64 7.96 -10.03
N TRP A 65 -1.40 6.94 -9.20
CA TRP A 65 -0.26 6.04 -9.39
C TRP A 65 -0.30 5.28 -10.71
N LYS A 66 -1.50 4.94 -11.22
CA LYS A 66 -1.65 4.33 -12.54
C LYS A 66 -1.30 5.29 -13.67
N LEU A 67 -1.69 6.57 -13.56
CA LEU A 67 -1.38 7.59 -14.57
C LEU A 67 0.12 7.91 -14.61
N HIS A 68 0.76 7.93 -13.44
CA HIS A 68 2.16 8.31 -13.29
C HIS A 68 3.13 7.11 -13.23
N GLU A 69 2.68 5.90 -13.58
CA GLU A 69 3.50 4.68 -13.50
C GLU A 69 4.80 4.76 -14.32
N THR A 70 4.78 5.48 -15.45
CA THR A 70 5.96 5.69 -16.29
C THR A 70 6.94 6.71 -15.71
N ILE A 71 6.46 7.66 -14.92
CA ILE A 71 7.24 8.73 -14.29
C ILE A 71 7.82 8.25 -12.96
N PHE A 72 7.03 7.47 -12.21
CA PHE A 72 7.37 6.96 -10.88
C PHE A 72 7.31 5.43 -10.83
N PRO A 73 8.17 4.70 -11.58
CA PRO A 73 8.08 3.24 -11.66
C PRO A 73 8.36 2.54 -10.33
N HIS A 74 9.32 3.03 -9.52
CA HIS A 74 9.67 2.39 -8.26
C HIS A 74 8.66 2.72 -7.16
N LEU A 75 8.22 3.97 -7.06
CA LEU A 75 7.21 4.39 -6.09
C LEU A 75 5.84 3.78 -6.41
N THR A 76 5.48 3.64 -7.69
CA THR A 76 4.24 2.95 -8.08
C THR A 76 4.27 1.48 -7.67
N ALA A 77 5.42 0.81 -7.81
CA ALA A 77 5.57 -0.57 -7.34
C ALA A 77 5.39 -0.67 -5.81
N LEU A 78 5.93 0.28 -5.05
CA LEU A 78 5.74 0.35 -3.60
C LEU A 78 4.28 0.63 -3.23
N PHE A 79 3.61 1.55 -3.91
CA PHE A 79 2.20 1.84 -3.69
C PHE A 79 1.33 0.61 -3.97
N LYS A 80 1.57 -0.12 -5.07
CA LYS A 80 0.84 -1.36 -5.37
C LYS A 80 1.01 -2.40 -4.26
N LYS A 81 2.21 -2.49 -3.67
CA LYS A 81 2.53 -3.45 -2.60
C LYS A 81 1.95 -3.07 -1.23
N TYR A 82 2.02 -1.80 -0.85
CA TYR A 82 1.72 -1.36 0.52
C TYR A 82 0.50 -0.44 0.63
N GLY A 83 0.18 0.31 -0.43
CA GLY A 83 -0.97 1.24 -0.47
C GLY A 83 -2.31 0.58 -0.77
N THR A 84 -2.33 -0.72 -1.04
CA THR A 84 -3.55 -1.50 -1.32
C THR A 84 -4.07 -2.25 -0.10
N ALA A 85 -3.30 -2.31 0.99
CA ALA A 85 -3.72 -2.96 2.22
C ALA A 85 -4.80 -2.12 2.94
N PRO A 86 -5.88 -2.75 3.45
CA PRO A 86 -6.87 -2.05 4.24
C PRO A 86 -6.24 -1.55 5.55
N ALA A 87 -6.63 -0.35 5.98
CA ALA A 87 -6.13 0.24 7.22
C ALA A 87 -6.62 -0.47 8.50
N THR A 88 -7.64 -1.34 8.39
CA THR A 88 -8.27 -2.00 9.53
C THR A 88 -8.61 -3.45 9.21
N ASN A 89 -8.85 -4.23 10.26
CA ASN A 89 -9.31 -5.62 10.14
C ASN A 89 -10.81 -5.75 9.82
N ALA A 90 -11.51 -4.66 9.51
CA ALA A 90 -12.96 -4.67 9.30
C ALA A 90 -13.38 -5.64 8.18
N GLU A 91 -12.58 -5.78 7.11
CA GLU A 91 -12.88 -6.74 6.04
C GLU A 91 -12.79 -8.19 6.51
N VAL A 92 -11.84 -8.48 7.40
CA VAL A 92 -11.68 -9.80 8.00
C VAL A 92 -12.86 -10.11 8.93
N GLU A 93 -13.31 -9.15 9.72
CA GLU A 93 -14.49 -9.29 10.58
C GLU A 93 -15.79 -9.49 9.77
N ARG A 94 -15.95 -8.77 8.66
CA ARG A 94 -17.07 -9.00 7.72
C ARG A 94 -17.02 -10.39 7.13
N LEU A 95 -15.84 -10.88 6.76
CA LEU A 95 -15.66 -12.23 6.24
C LEU A 95 -16.03 -13.30 7.29
N PHE A 96 -15.62 -13.13 8.54
CA PHE A 96 -16.00 -14.04 9.63
C PHE A 96 -17.49 -13.97 9.97
N SER A 97 -18.08 -12.79 9.92
CA SER A 97 -19.53 -12.61 10.08
C SER A 97 -20.30 -13.33 8.98
N LEU A 98 -19.81 -13.23 7.73
CA LEU A 98 -20.37 -13.95 6.59
C LEU A 98 -20.26 -15.47 6.74
N ALA A 99 -19.14 -15.96 7.27
CA ALA A 99 -18.97 -17.37 7.58
C ALA A 99 -19.99 -17.84 8.62
N GLY A 100 -20.28 -17.03 9.65
CA GLY A 100 -21.35 -17.30 10.62
C GLY A 100 -22.74 -17.41 9.99
N ASN A 101 -23.01 -16.65 8.94
CA ASN A 101 -24.29 -16.76 8.20
C ASN A 101 -24.38 -18.04 7.35
N ILE A 102 -23.25 -18.60 6.92
CA ILE A 102 -23.20 -19.84 6.12
C ILE A 102 -23.29 -21.07 7.05
N VAL A 103 -22.55 -21.04 8.15
CA VAL A 103 -22.54 -22.09 9.18
C VAL A 103 -23.67 -21.83 10.17
N THR A 104 -24.83 -22.39 9.87
CA THR A 104 -26.04 -22.29 10.71
C THR A 104 -26.29 -23.60 11.46
N ASP A 105 -27.09 -23.55 12.52
CA ASP A 105 -27.49 -24.74 13.30
C ASP A 105 -28.16 -25.83 12.46
N LEU A 106 -28.73 -25.48 11.32
CA LEU A 106 -29.36 -26.43 10.39
C LEU A 106 -28.36 -27.02 9.37
N ARG A 107 -27.13 -26.49 9.29
CA ARG A 107 -26.08 -26.90 8.33
C ARG A 107 -24.83 -27.45 9.01
N LYS A 108 -24.99 -28.30 10.02
CA LYS A 108 -23.90 -28.86 10.84
C LYS A 108 -22.96 -29.85 10.12
N ARG A 109 -23.29 -30.30 8.91
CA ARG A 109 -22.47 -31.23 8.09
C ARG A 109 -21.63 -30.53 7.02
N LEU A 110 -21.45 -29.21 7.12
CA LEU A 110 -20.65 -28.46 6.18
C LEU A 110 -19.16 -28.64 6.49
N GLY A 111 -18.45 -29.36 5.62
CA GLY A 111 -17.00 -29.50 5.72
C GLY A 111 -16.27 -28.18 5.45
N VAL A 112 -15.08 -28.03 6.02
CA VAL A 112 -14.26 -26.80 5.94
C VAL A 112 -14.01 -26.38 4.49
N GLU A 113 -13.62 -27.31 3.63
CA GLU A 113 -13.37 -27.03 2.19
C GLU A 113 -14.61 -26.46 1.48
N ARG A 114 -15.81 -26.97 1.83
CA ARG A 114 -17.06 -26.50 1.23
C ARG A 114 -17.46 -25.13 1.78
N LEU A 115 -17.21 -24.88 3.06
CA LEU A 115 -17.40 -23.56 3.66
C LEU A 115 -16.50 -22.53 2.99
N GLU A 116 -15.21 -22.81 2.82
CA GLU A 116 -14.25 -21.91 2.17
C GLU A 116 -14.69 -21.53 0.75
N LYS A 117 -15.13 -22.51 -0.05
CA LYS A 117 -15.67 -22.26 -1.41
C LYS A 117 -16.91 -21.38 -1.39
N LEU A 118 -17.86 -21.65 -0.49
CA LEU A 118 -19.08 -20.85 -0.36
C LEU A 118 -18.76 -19.42 0.09
N LEU A 119 -17.82 -19.28 1.02
CA LEU A 119 -17.38 -17.99 1.54
C LEU A 119 -16.69 -17.16 0.45
N PHE A 120 -15.79 -17.79 -0.31
CA PHE A 120 -15.14 -17.17 -1.46
C PHE A 120 -16.15 -16.70 -2.51
N LEU A 121 -17.09 -17.57 -2.90
CA LEU A 121 -18.11 -17.21 -3.88
C LEU A 121 -19.01 -16.08 -3.38
N ASN A 122 -19.44 -16.13 -2.12
CA ASN A 122 -20.32 -15.12 -1.55
C ASN A 122 -19.61 -13.75 -1.43
N ALA A 123 -18.37 -13.72 -0.94
CA ALA A 123 -17.61 -12.48 -0.82
C ALA A 123 -17.28 -11.84 -2.18
N ASN A 124 -17.06 -12.65 -3.23
CA ASN A 124 -16.66 -12.15 -4.55
C ASN A 124 -17.82 -12.02 -5.55
N LEU A 125 -19.03 -12.50 -5.22
CA LEU A 125 -20.22 -12.42 -6.08
C LEU A 125 -20.48 -10.99 -6.61
N PRO A 126 -20.40 -9.92 -5.79
CA PRO A 126 -20.59 -8.55 -6.29
C PRO A 126 -19.54 -8.09 -7.31
N LEU A 127 -18.36 -8.72 -7.34
CA LEU A 127 -17.30 -8.41 -8.29
C LEU A 127 -17.49 -9.10 -9.64
N LEU A 128 -18.27 -10.19 -9.66
CA LEU A 128 -18.66 -10.88 -10.87
C LEU A 128 -19.82 -10.10 -11.50
N LYS A 129 -19.52 -9.34 -12.57
CA LYS A 129 -20.53 -8.66 -13.39
C LYS A 129 -21.33 -9.68 -14.21
N ILE A 130 -22.21 -10.44 -13.56
CA ILE A 130 -23.15 -11.39 -14.17
C ILE A 130 -24.51 -10.71 -14.31
#